data_AF-A0A1E4F7I9-F1
#
_entry.id   AF-A0A1E4F7I9-F1
#
_cell.length_a   1.000
_cell.length_b   1.000
_cell.length_c   1.000
_cell.angle_alpha   90.00
_cell.angle_beta   90.00
_cell.angle_gamma   90.00
#
_symmetry.space_group_name_H-M   'P 1'
#
loop_
_entity.id
_entity.type
_entity.pdbx_description
1 polymer ?
#
loop_
_entity_poly.entity_id
_entity_poly.type
_entity_poly.pdbx_seq_one_letter_code
_entity_poly.pdbx_strand_id
1 'polypeptide(L)'
;MQAECQRDADLFGELAVRAILVLGAVLTMLVPPANAQQDADAALVGELMAFHGSKAIIDAMTTHCYETTGLDNAYKTASENWYLRNIGYLDLADRVIARLGGGIEGQQKAAETYGGTQIMTAYNQAPDKNVFCRAFLEQVEGGALDIDRQLPEVLKRAQEISAS
;
A
#
# COMPACT_ATOMS: atom_id res chain seq x y z
N MET A 1 15.52 -80.95 -20.24
CA MET A 1 15.16 -81.61 -21.51
C MET A 1 13.76 -81.16 -21.85
N GLN A 2 13.61 -80.35 -22.92
CA GLN A 2 12.35 -79.94 -23.60
C GLN A 2 11.40 -79.07 -22.75
N ALA A 3 11.19 -77.76 -22.95
CA ALA A 3 10.93 -76.98 -24.17
C ALA A 3 9.79 -77.54 -25.04
N GLU A 4 8.80 -76.67 -25.31
CA GLU A 4 7.74 -76.77 -26.32
C GLU A 4 6.41 -77.43 -25.93
N CYS A 5 5.49 -76.65 -25.38
CA CYS A 5 4.15 -76.46 -25.97
C CYS A 5 3.47 -75.23 -25.35
N GLN A 6 2.54 -74.60 -26.09
CA GLN A 6 1.82 -73.36 -25.76
C GLN A 6 2.61 -72.04 -25.91
N ARG A 7 3.06 -71.81 -27.15
CA ARG A 7 3.02 -70.48 -27.78
C ARG A 7 1.70 -70.43 -28.57
N ASP A 8 1.08 -69.25 -28.71
CA ASP A 8 -0.10 -68.95 -29.55
C ASP A 8 -1.48 -68.94 -28.88
N ALA A 9 -1.68 -67.97 -27.97
CA ALA A 9 -2.94 -67.28 -27.60
C ALA A 9 -2.58 -66.49 -26.34
N ASP A 10 -2.26 -65.20 -26.37
CA ASP A 10 -3.23 -64.14 -26.57
C ASP A 10 -2.48 -62.86 -26.96
N LEU A 11 -2.08 -62.79 -28.24
CA LEU A 11 -1.40 -61.65 -28.87
C LEU A 11 -2.35 -60.47 -29.18
N PHE A 12 -3.44 -60.31 -28.39
CA PHE A 12 -4.49 -59.31 -28.65
C PHE A 12 -4.95 -58.53 -27.40
N GLY A 13 -4.24 -58.64 -26.27
CA GLY A 13 -4.60 -57.93 -25.01
C GLY A 13 -3.71 -56.74 -24.62
N GLU A 14 -2.53 -56.57 -25.25
CA GLU A 14 -1.49 -55.67 -24.73
C GLU A 14 -1.38 -54.29 -25.42
N LEU A 15 -2.18 -54.02 -26.45
CA LEU A 15 -2.14 -52.73 -27.17
C LEU A 15 -3.13 -51.68 -26.63
N ALA A 16 -4.06 -52.05 -25.75
CA ALA A 16 -5.03 -51.11 -25.18
C ALA A 16 -4.57 -50.43 -23.87
N VAL A 17 -3.56 -50.98 -23.18
CA VAL A 17 -3.20 -50.53 -21.82
C VAL A 17 -1.98 -49.60 -21.79
N ARG A 18 -1.19 -49.54 -22.87
CA ARG A 18 0.02 -48.68 -22.94
C ARG A 18 -0.15 -47.35 -23.67
N ALA A 19 -1.32 -47.07 -24.24
CA ALA A 19 -1.62 -45.75 -24.84
C ALA A 19 -2.25 -44.76 -23.84
N ILE A 20 -2.59 -45.19 -22.62
CA ILE A 20 -3.27 -44.38 -21.59
C ILE A 20 -2.32 -44.10 -20.42
N LEU A 21 -1.06 -43.74 -20.67
CA LEU A 21 -0.12 -43.32 -19.62
C LEU A 21 0.81 -42.19 -20.10
N VAL A 22 0.34 -41.31 -21.00
CA VAL A 22 1.05 -40.08 -21.38
C VAL A 22 0.15 -38.82 -21.29
N LEU A 23 -1.12 -38.94 -20.90
CA LEU A 23 -1.99 -37.80 -20.57
C LEU A 23 -2.21 -37.69 -19.05
N GLY A 24 -1.12 -37.60 -18.31
CA GLY A 24 -1.14 -37.24 -16.89
C GLY A 24 -1.20 -35.73 -16.71
N ALA A 25 -2.40 -35.17 -16.87
CA ALA A 25 -2.87 -33.88 -16.36
C ALA A 25 -1.79 -32.85 -15.91
N VAL A 26 -1.31 -32.09 -16.89
CA VAL A 26 -0.83 -30.71 -16.68
C VAL A 26 -2.05 -29.87 -16.28
N LEU A 27 -2.35 -29.75 -14.99
CA LEU A 27 -3.13 -28.63 -14.41
C LEU A 27 -3.19 -28.69 -12.86
N THR A 28 -2.06 -28.75 -12.17
CA THR A 28 -2.07 -28.25 -10.78
C THR A 28 -2.15 -26.73 -10.84
N MET A 29 -3.39 -26.26 -10.68
CA MET A 29 -3.78 -24.87 -10.56
C MET A 29 -2.73 -24.05 -9.82
N LEU A 30 -2.25 -22.98 -10.46
CA LEU A 30 -1.66 -21.82 -9.81
C LEU A 30 -2.74 -21.18 -8.92
N VAL A 31 -3.04 -21.78 -7.78
CA VAL A 31 -3.73 -21.08 -6.70
C VAL A 31 -2.61 -20.33 -5.98
N PRO A 32 -2.50 -19.00 -6.09
CA PRO A 32 -1.56 -18.27 -5.25
C PRO A 32 -1.86 -18.63 -3.79
N PRO A 33 -0.83 -18.85 -2.95
CA PRO A 33 -1.07 -19.17 -1.56
C PRO A 33 -1.90 -18.05 -0.95
N ALA A 34 -3.07 -18.37 -0.40
CA ALA A 34 -4.00 -17.38 0.15
C ALA A 34 -3.31 -16.44 1.17
N ASN A 35 -2.28 -16.94 1.86
CA ASN A 35 -1.45 -16.16 2.78
C ASN A 35 -0.66 -15.03 2.09
N ALA A 36 -0.17 -15.22 0.86
CA ALA A 36 0.60 -14.18 0.17
C ALA A 36 -0.26 -12.98 -0.24
N GLN A 37 -1.52 -13.21 -0.59
CA GLN A 37 -2.46 -12.12 -0.87
C GLN A 37 -2.81 -11.37 0.42
N GLN A 38 -3.06 -12.09 1.52
CA GLN A 38 -3.35 -11.47 2.82
C GLN A 38 -2.17 -10.65 3.35
N ASP A 39 -0.94 -11.14 3.20
CA ASP A 39 0.26 -10.40 3.59
C ASP A 39 0.45 -9.14 2.72
N ALA A 40 0.19 -9.23 1.41
CA ALA A 40 0.26 -8.09 0.51
C ALA A 40 -0.83 -7.03 0.82
N ASP A 41 -2.06 -7.47 1.11
CA ASP A 41 -3.16 -6.60 1.50
C ASP A 41 -2.86 -5.88 2.83
N ALA A 42 -2.30 -6.60 3.81
CA ALA A 42 -1.87 -6.01 5.08
C ALA A 42 -0.76 -4.98 4.92
N ALA A 43 0.22 -5.24 4.04
CA ALA A 43 1.28 -4.29 3.70
C ALA A 43 0.70 -3.01 3.07
N LEU A 44 -0.21 -3.17 2.10
CA LEU A 44 -0.86 -2.04 1.45
C LEU A 44 -1.73 -1.24 2.42
N VAL A 45 -2.44 -1.88 3.35
CA VAL A 45 -3.16 -1.17 4.42
C VAL A 45 -2.21 -0.28 5.22
N GLY A 46 -1.03 -0.78 5.61
CA GLY A 46 -0.02 0.01 6.30
C GLY A 46 0.48 1.20 5.46
N GLU A 47 0.70 1.00 4.17
CA GLU A 47 1.10 2.07 3.23
C GLU A 47 0.00 3.13 3.06
N LEU A 48 -1.27 2.73 3.00
CA LEU A 48 -2.40 3.65 2.90
C LEU A 48 -2.61 4.45 4.18
N MET A 49 -2.33 3.88 5.35
CA MET A 49 -2.33 4.62 6.61
C MET A 49 -1.31 5.76 6.61
N ALA A 50 -0.24 5.69 5.81
CA ALA A 50 0.74 6.77 5.69
C ALA A 50 0.11 8.06 5.12
N PHE A 51 -1.04 7.99 4.44
CA PHE A 51 -1.76 9.18 3.96
C PHE A 51 -2.26 10.03 5.13
N HIS A 52 -2.76 9.38 6.20
CA HIS A 52 -3.10 10.04 7.46
C HIS A 52 -1.87 10.57 8.19
N GLY A 53 -0.73 9.88 8.05
CA GLY A 53 0.57 10.38 8.48
C GLY A 53 0.94 11.70 7.79
N SER A 54 0.73 11.82 6.48
CA SER A 54 0.94 13.08 5.74
C SER A 54 0.05 14.20 6.28
N LYS A 55 -1.23 13.94 6.54
CA LYS A 55 -2.12 14.94 7.16
C LYS A 55 -1.60 15.37 8.54
N ALA A 56 -1.18 14.42 9.38
CA ALA A 56 -0.66 14.74 10.71
C ALA A 56 0.62 15.60 10.66
N ILE A 57 1.48 15.39 9.67
CA ILE A 57 2.65 16.26 9.43
C ILE A 57 2.19 17.70 9.15
N ILE A 58 1.22 17.86 8.24
CA ILE A 58 0.69 19.18 7.86
C ILE A 58 0.07 19.88 9.08
N ASP A 59 -0.82 19.19 9.80
CA ASP A 59 -1.49 19.75 10.98
C ASP A 59 -0.50 20.18 12.08
N ALA A 60 0.48 19.32 12.38
CA ALA A 60 1.50 19.59 13.39
C ALA A 60 2.33 20.82 13.00
N MET A 61 2.83 20.85 11.77
CA MET A 61 3.69 21.94 11.33
C MET A 61 2.96 23.25 11.10
N THR A 62 1.70 23.21 10.67
CA THR A 62 0.85 24.40 10.64
C THR A 62 0.76 25.04 12.02
N THR A 63 0.55 24.25 13.07
CA THR A 63 0.48 24.78 14.45
C THR A 63 1.82 25.36 14.88
N HIS A 64 2.90 24.59 14.77
CA HIS A 64 4.22 25.02 15.25
C HIS A 64 4.79 26.19 14.46
N CYS A 65 4.63 26.21 13.14
CA CYS A 65 5.14 27.31 12.33
C CYS A 65 4.28 28.57 12.46
N TYR A 66 2.96 28.44 12.58
CA TYR A 66 2.08 29.56 12.90
C TYR A 66 2.56 30.29 14.16
N GLU A 67 2.85 29.57 15.24
CA GLU A 67 3.37 30.17 16.47
C GLU A 67 4.79 30.74 16.30
N THR A 68 5.67 29.99 15.65
CA THR A 68 7.09 30.37 15.47
C THR A 68 7.26 31.66 14.69
N THR A 69 6.45 31.88 13.65
CA THR A 69 6.57 33.04 12.78
C THR A 69 5.69 34.22 13.19
N GLY A 70 5.17 34.22 14.43
CA GLY A 70 4.40 35.34 14.97
C GLY A 70 2.95 35.36 14.52
N LEU A 71 2.29 34.20 14.47
CA LEU A 71 0.87 34.02 14.14
C LEU A 71 0.55 34.33 12.66
N ASP A 72 1.42 33.90 11.76
CA ASP A 72 1.24 34.10 10.32
C ASP A 72 0.13 33.18 9.76
N ASN A 73 -0.99 33.76 9.37
CA ASN A 73 -2.14 33.03 8.82
C ASN A 73 -1.87 32.32 7.49
N ALA A 74 -0.73 32.58 6.82
CA ALA A 74 -0.33 31.84 5.62
C ALA A 74 -0.26 30.32 5.88
N TYR A 75 0.22 29.89 7.06
CA TYR A 75 0.32 28.46 7.40
C TYR A 75 -1.04 27.78 7.54
N LYS A 76 -2.04 28.49 8.08
CA LYS A 76 -3.41 27.99 8.17
C LYS A 76 -4.03 27.88 6.79
N THR A 77 -3.89 28.93 5.98
CA THR A 77 -4.40 28.97 4.60
C THR A 77 -3.77 27.86 3.75
N ALA A 78 -2.46 27.65 3.86
CA ALA A 78 -1.76 26.60 3.14
C ALA A 78 -2.22 25.20 3.56
N SER A 79 -2.46 24.98 4.86
CA SER A 79 -3.03 23.73 5.40
C SER A 79 -4.42 23.43 4.83
N GLU A 80 -5.30 24.43 4.84
CA GLU A 80 -6.66 24.31 4.29
C GLU A 80 -6.62 24.00 2.79
N ASN A 81 -5.78 24.69 2.04
CA ASN A 81 -5.59 24.43 0.62
C ASN A 81 -4.99 23.04 0.36
N TRP A 82 -4.02 22.60 1.16
CA TRP A 82 -3.51 21.24 1.09
C TRP A 82 -4.63 20.22 1.33
N TYR A 83 -5.47 20.42 2.35
CA TYR A 83 -6.58 19.52 2.64
C TYR A 83 -7.56 19.44 1.47
N LEU A 84 -7.92 20.58 0.86
CA LEU A 84 -8.81 20.60 -0.31
C LEU A 84 -8.24 19.81 -1.50
N ARG A 85 -6.92 19.82 -1.72
CA ARG A 85 -6.28 19.04 -2.78
C ARG A 85 -6.20 17.54 -2.45
N ASN A 86 -6.15 17.19 -1.17
CA ASN A 86 -5.80 15.84 -0.72
C ASN A 86 -6.96 15.04 -0.10
N ILE A 87 -8.10 15.68 0.22
CA ILE A 87 -9.25 15.03 0.87
C ILE A 87 -9.75 13.80 0.08
N GLY A 88 -9.80 13.89 -1.25
CA GLY A 88 -10.22 12.77 -2.09
C GLY A 88 -9.29 11.56 -1.99
N TYR A 89 -8.00 11.77 -1.73
CA TYR A 89 -7.03 10.69 -1.53
C TYR A 89 -7.14 10.07 -0.14
N LEU A 90 -7.40 10.88 0.89
CA LEU A 90 -7.70 10.39 2.25
C LEU A 90 -8.96 9.52 2.24
N ASP A 91 -10.04 10.01 1.63
CA ASP A 91 -11.29 9.24 1.50
C ASP A 91 -11.11 7.95 0.70
N LEU A 92 -10.27 7.97 -0.35
CA LEU A 92 -9.94 6.77 -1.12
C LEU A 92 -9.19 5.75 -0.27
N ALA A 93 -8.18 6.19 0.49
CA ALA A 93 -7.42 5.33 1.38
C ALA A 93 -8.34 4.65 2.40
N ASP A 94 -9.23 5.40 3.06
CA ASP A 94 -10.16 4.85 4.05
C ASP A 94 -11.07 3.76 3.45
N ARG A 95 -11.61 3.99 2.25
CA ARG A 95 -12.45 2.99 1.57
C ARG A 95 -11.67 1.74 1.20
N VAL A 96 -10.45 1.89 0.69
CA VAL A 96 -9.62 0.75 0.28
C VAL A 96 -9.14 -0.04 1.50
N ILE A 97 -8.72 0.64 2.57
CA ILE A 97 -8.36 0.03 3.85
C ILE A 97 -9.53 -0.82 4.36
N ALA A 98 -10.74 -0.28 4.39
CA ALA A 98 -11.92 -1.01 4.83
C ALA A 98 -12.22 -2.22 3.93
N ARG A 99 -12.07 -2.08 2.61
CA ARG A 99 -12.27 -3.17 1.64
C ARG A 99 -11.28 -4.33 1.83
N LEU A 100 -10.04 -4.02 2.21
CA LEU A 100 -8.99 -5.00 2.49
C LEU A 100 -9.08 -5.60 3.90
N GLY A 101 -10.12 -5.26 4.68
CA GLY A 101 -10.30 -5.76 6.04
C GLY A 101 -9.35 -5.10 7.07
N GLY A 102 -8.76 -3.96 6.73
CA GLY A 102 -7.95 -3.14 7.62
C GLY A 102 -8.78 -2.17 8.47
N GLY A 103 -8.12 -1.17 9.05
CA GLY A 103 -8.80 -0.12 9.84
C GLY A 103 -9.13 -0.55 11.26
N ILE A 104 -8.37 -1.49 11.82
CA ILE A 104 -8.48 -1.83 13.24
C ILE A 104 -8.14 -0.60 14.10
N GLU A 105 -8.78 -0.54 15.26
CA GLU A 105 -8.63 0.57 16.21
C GLU A 105 -7.15 0.85 16.49
N GLY A 106 -6.74 2.11 16.35
CA GLY A 106 -5.39 2.58 16.65
C GLY A 106 -4.39 2.57 15.49
N GLN A 107 -4.65 1.89 14.35
CA GLN A 107 -3.72 1.92 13.20
C GLN A 107 -3.52 3.32 12.63
N GLN A 108 -4.63 4.02 12.37
CA GLN A 108 -4.59 5.40 11.89
C GLN A 108 -3.84 6.29 12.90
N LYS A 109 -4.16 6.15 14.19
CA LYS A 109 -3.51 6.93 15.25
C LYS A 109 -2.01 6.67 15.31
N ALA A 110 -1.57 5.43 15.10
CA ALA A 110 -0.17 5.08 15.05
C ALA A 110 0.54 5.75 13.85
N ALA A 111 -0.10 5.75 12.67
CA ALA A 111 0.45 6.42 11.49
C ALA A 111 0.51 7.94 11.64
N GLU A 112 -0.52 8.57 12.20
CA GLU A 112 -0.52 9.99 12.55
C GLU A 112 0.59 10.32 13.55
N THR A 113 0.73 9.50 14.60
CA THR A 113 1.76 9.67 15.64
C THR A 113 3.16 9.53 15.06
N TYR A 114 3.37 8.54 14.19
CA TYR A 114 4.64 8.35 13.49
C TYR A 114 4.97 9.57 12.62
N GLY A 115 4.06 9.99 11.73
CA GLY A 115 4.28 11.15 10.86
C GLY A 115 4.57 12.43 11.65
N GLY A 116 3.74 12.71 12.66
CA GLY A 116 3.92 13.86 13.55
C GLY A 116 5.26 13.82 14.30
N THR A 117 5.68 12.66 14.80
CA THR A 117 6.98 12.52 15.49
C THR A 117 8.15 12.80 14.53
N GLN A 118 8.11 12.24 13.32
CA GLN A 118 9.18 12.41 12.34
C GLN A 118 9.39 13.88 11.97
N ILE A 119 8.31 14.61 11.67
CA ILE A 119 8.44 16.02 11.30
C ILE A 119 8.84 16.89 12.49
N MET A 120 8.36 16.56 13.70
CA MET A 120 8.75 17.29 14.91
C MET A 120 10.22 17.07 15.28
N THR A 121 10.76 15.88 15.05
CA THR A 121 12.19 15.64 15.18
C THR A 121 12.98 16.52 14.21
N ALA A 122 12.59 16.56 12.93
CA ALA A 122 13.24 17.41 11.94
C ALA A 122 13.14 18.91 12.30
N TYR A 123 11.96 19.36 12.69
CA TYR A 123 11.72 20.72 13.17
C TYR A 123 12.64 21.04 14.34
N ASN A 124 12.69 20.19 15.38
CA ASN A 124 13.50 20.41 16.58
C ASN A 124 15.02 20.41 16.30
N GLN A 125 15.47 19.67 15.30
CA GLN A 125 16.87 19.64 14.87
C GLN A 125 17.27 20.81 13.95
N ALA A 126 16.31 21.51 13.34
CA ALA A 126 16.61 22.62 12.46
C ALA A 126 17.36 23.76 13.21
N PRO A 127 18.48 24.27 12.67
CA PRO A 127 19.27 25.33 13.33
C PRO A 127 18.53 26.67 13.37
N ASP A 128 17.69 26.94 12.36
CA ASP A 128 16.82 28.11 12.30
C ASP A 128 15.39 27.66 11.99
N LYS A 129 14.50 27.86 12.97
CA LYS A 129 13.08 27.48 12.86
C LYS A 129 12.32 28.34 11.86
N ASN A 130 12.70 29.61 11.69
CA ASN A 130 12.05 30.48 10.72
C ASN A 130 12.38 30.06 9.28
N VAL A 131 13.64 29.69 9.03
CA VAL A 131 14.03 29.13 7.72
C VAL A 131 13.31 27.81 7.45
N PHE A 132 13.26 26.91 8.44
CA PHE A 132 12.51 25.66 8.32
C PHE A 132 11.03 25.91 7.99
N CYS A 133 10.39 26.82 8.73
CA CYS A 133 8.97 27.10 8.54
C CYS A 133 8.66 27.71 7.17
N ARG A 134 9.48 28.66 6.69
CA ARG A 134 9.30 29.19 5.32
C ARG A 134 9.45 28.10 4.26
N ALA A 135 10.47 27.24 4.39
CA ALA A 135 10.66 26.13 3.45
C ALA A 135 9.49 25.12 3.50
N PHE A 136 8.96 24.85 4.69
CA PHE A 136 7.76 24.03 4.85
C PHE A 136 6.56 24.66 4.14
N LEU A 137 6.29 25.95 4.36
CA LEU A 137 5.20 26.67 3.70
C LEU A 137 5.31 26.59 2.18
N GLU A 138 6.49 26.87 1.62
CA GLU A 138 6.76 26.79 0.18
C GLU A 138 6.48 25.39 -0.38
N GLN A 139 6.85 24.33 0.36
CA GLN A 139 6.58 22.95 -0.05
C GLN A 139 5.09 22.60 -0.02
N VAL A 140 4.34 23.09 0.98
CA VAL A 140 2.89 22.90 1.08
C VAL A 140 2.17 23.64 -0.06
N GLU A 141 2.52 24.90 -0.30
CA GLU A 141 1.92 25.73 -1.35
C GLU A 141 2.26 25.23 -2.74
N GLY A 142 3.51 24.80 -2.95
CA GLY A 142 3.97 24.20 -4.20
C GLY A 142 3.42 22.79 -4.46
N GLY A 143 2.71 22.20 -3.48
CA GLY A 143 2.15 20.86 -3.56
C GLY A 143 3.20 19.74 -3.50
N ALA A 144 4.44 20.04 -3.10
CA ALA A 144 5.47 19.02 -2.95
C ALA A 144 5.09 17.98 -1.88
N LEU A 145 4.31 18.39 -0.88
CA LEU A 145 3.81 17.53 0.18
C LEU A 145 2.41 16.94 -0.12
N ASP A 146 1.89 17.10 -1.34
CA ASP A 146 0.63 16.45 -1.73
C ASP A 146 0.83 14.93 -1.84
N ILE A 147 -0.21 14.16 -1.46
CA ILE A 147 -0.17 12.70 -1.36
C ILE A 147 0.14 12.05 -2.71
N ASP A 148 -0.41 12.59 -3.79
CA ASP A 148 -0.16 12.11 -5.15
C ASP A 148 1.30 12.28 -5.61
N ARG A 149 2.04 13.22 -5.01
CA ARG A 149 3.47 13.41 -5.26
C ARG A 149 4.36 12.62 -4.31
N GLN A 150 3.97 12.52 -3.04
CA GLN A 150 4.73 11.80 -2.03
C GLN A 150 4.62 10.27 -2.20
N LEU A 151 3.42 9.79 -2.54
CA LEU A 151 3.07 8.36 -2.55
C LEU A 151 2.35 7.94 -3.85
N PRO A 152 2.88 8.27 -5.05
CA PRO A 152 2.20 8.05 -6.32
C PRO A 152 1.85 6.58 -6.58
N GLU A 153 2.77 5.67 -6.27
CA GLU A 153 2.57 4.23 -6.52
C GLU A 153 1.59 3.58 -5.54
N VAL A 154 1.51 4.07 -4.30
CA VAL A 154 0.51 3.62 -3.32
C VAL A 154 -0.87 4.11 -3.76
N LEU A 155 -0.97 5.39 -4.15
CA LEU A 155 -2.21 5.99 -4.64
C LEU A 155 -2.74 5.24 -5.88
N LYS A 156 -1.87 4.95 -6.84
CA LYS A 156 -2.23 4.21 -8.05
C LYS A 156 -2.83 2.83 -7.72
N ARG A 157 -2.18 2.07 -6.83
CA ARG A 157 -2.70 0.76 -6.39
C ARG A 157 -4.06 0.88 -5.69
N ALA A 158 -4.25 1.91 -4.86
CA ALA A 158 -5.54 2.18 -4.23
C ALA A 158 -6.65 2.46 -5.26
N GLN A 159 -6.34 3.25 -6.29
CA GLN A 159 -7.26 3.56 -7.39
C GLN A 159 -7.64 2.30 -8.18
N GLU A 160 -6.66 1.44 -8.48
CA GLU A 160 -6.88 0.16 -9.18
C GLU A 160 -7.82 -0.75 -8.38
N ILE A 161 -7.63 -0.88 -7.06
CA ILE A 161 -8.52 -1.66 -6.20
C ILE A 161 -9.91 -1.03 -6.11
N SER A 162 -10.00 0.29 -6.00
CA SER A 162 -11.29 0.98 -5.93
C SER A 162 -12.09 0.91 -7.23
N ALA A 163 -11.45 0.70 -8.38
CA ALA A 163 -12.09 0.56 -9.68
C ALA A 163 -12.51 -0.89 -10.01
N SER A 164 -12.03 -1.87 -9.24
CA SER A 164 -12.39 -3.30 -9.35
C SER A 164 -13.64 -3.66 -8.57
#